data_AF-X0UJJ1-F1
#
_entry.id   AF-X0UJJ1-F1
#
_cell.length_a   1.000
_cell.length_b   1.000
_cell.length_c   1.000
_cell.angle_alpha   90.00
_cell.angle_beta   90.00
_cell.angle_gamma   90.00
#
_symmetry.space_group_name_H-M   'P 1'
#
loop_
_entity.id
_entity.type
_entity.pdbx_description
1 polymer ?
#
loop_
_entity_poly.entity_id
_entity_poly.type
_entity_poly.pdbx_seq_one_letter_code
_entity_poly.pdbx_strand_id
1 'polypeptide(L)'
;VNTSWTAWYNTTGCLANDTVEQERNLTQYDDNYCGEVSNTTFYEYRSVSCDACTPNLVNTSWTVWYDVSGCYANDTLDQERNRTQYDDNYCGEVSNTTYYEYQTITCDYCTPNLVNTSWTAWYDISGCYAHDTLDQERNLTQYDDNYCGEISNTTYYEQQTAACDYCAPNWQAYNTSCNGTHIVQYYLDDDNCYAQTGLASDLAGKPANQTYPCGTGECSSDSDCGTDGWLGNEYCSGDDVWDDYRTWACNNPGTPSSACSYNDNSQLKETCT
;
A
#
# COMPACT_ATOMS: atom_id res chain seq x y z
N VAL A 1 21.99 2.27 -111.85
CA VAL A 1 20.66 2.01 -111.24
C VAL A 1 20.85 1.93 -109.73
N ASN A 2 19.90 2.45 -108.94
CA ASN A 2 19.93 2.31 -107.48
C ASN A 2 19.07 1.10 -107.09
N THR A 3 19.58 0.28 -106.18
CA THR A 3 18.70 -0.67 -105.48
C THR A 3 17.70 0.07 -104.58
N SER A 4 16.64 -0.60 -104.17
CA SER A 4 15.82 -0.14 -103.05
C SER A 4 16.68 -0.06 -101.78
N TRP A 5 16.33 0.85 -100.87
CA TRP A 5 16.89 0.86 -99.52
C TRP A 5 16.60 -0.48 -98.83
N THR A 6 17.59 -1.00 -98.10
CA THR A 6 17.36 -2.10 -97.17
C THR A 6 16.41 -1.68 -96.05
N ALA A 7 15.82 -2.67 -95.36
CA ALA A 7 15.19 -2.40 -94.09
C ALA A 7 16.22 -1.82 -93.10
N TRP A 8 15.75 -0.97 -92.19
CA TRP A 8 16.55 -0.52 -91.05
C TRP A 8 16.90 -1.73 -90.18
N TYR A 9 18.16 -1.82 -89.76
CA TYR A 9 18.59 -2.79 -88.76
C TYR A 9 19.43 -2.11 -87.68
N ASN A 10 19.43 -2.69 -86.48
CA ASN A 10 20.14 -2.15 -85.32
C ASN A 10 21.64 -2.41 -85.47
N THR A 11 22.44 -1.36 -85.32
CA THR A 11 23.91 -1.45 -85.25
C THR A 11 24.41 -1.55 -83.82
N THR A 12 23.63 -1.03 -82.86
CA THR A 12 23.88 -1.13 -81.42
C THR A 12 22.76 -1.88 -80.69
N GLY A 13 23.00 -2.28 -79.44
CA GLY A 13 21.91 -2.54 -78.49
C GLY A 13 21.25 -1.21 -78.05
N CYS A 14 20.23 -1.28 -77.19
CA CYS A 14 19.70 -0.08 -76.55
C CYS A 14 20.79 0.51 -75.63
N LEU A 15 21.19 1.75 -75.91
CA LEU A 15 22.21 2.46 -75.18
C LEU A 15 21.61 3.05 -73.90
N ALA A 16 22.45 3.35 -72.90
CA ALA A 16 22.03 3.88 -71.59
C ALA A 16 21.31 5.25 -71.63
N ASN A 17 21.16 5.86 -72.81
CA ASN A 17 20.39 7.08 -73.03
C ASN A 17 19.06 6.82 -73.75
N ASP A 18 18.54 5.58 -73.69
CA ASP A 18 17.26 5.19 -74.27
C ASP A 18 17.18 5.34 -75.79
N THR A 19 18.31 5.10 -76.45
CA THR A 19 18.38 5.14 -77.91
C THR A 19 19.09 3.93 -78.50
N VAL A 20 18.66 3.51 -79.69
CA VAL A 20 19.36 2.53 -80.51
C VAL A 20 19.71 3.16 -81.84
N GLU A 21 20.95 2.95 -82.27
CA GLU A 21 21.40 3.37 -83.58
C GLU A 21 20.97 2.34 -84.63
N GLN A 22 20.40 2.83 -85.72
CA GLN A 22 20.01 2.01 -86.86
C GLN A 22 20.67 2.52 -88.12
N GLU A 23 21.02 1.60 -89.01
CA GLU A 23 21.51 1.92 -90.35
C GLU A 23 20.71 1.18 -91.44
N ARG A 24 20.67 1.76 -92.63
CA ARG A 24 20.25 1.09 -93.86
C ARG A 24 21.13 1.55 -95.01
N ASN A 25 21.23 0.74 -96.05
CA ASN A 25 22.03 1.08 -97.23
C ASN A 25 21.27 0.86 -98.54
N LEU A 26 21.75 1.50 -99.59
CA LEU A 26 21.45 1.14 -100.97
C LEU A 26 22.75 1.12 -101.77
N THR A 27 22.80 0.30 -102.82
CA THR A 27 23.94 0.26 -103.71
C THR A 27 23.55 0.85 -105.06
N GLN A 28 24.30 1.85 -105.49
CA GLN A 28 24.28 2.34 -106.85
C GLN A 28 25.29 1.54 -107.67
N TYR A 29 24.82 0.89 -108.72
CA TYR A 29 25.64 0.07 -109.61
C TYR A 29 25.33 0.36 -111.07
N ASP A 30 26.25 0.03 -111.97
CA ASP A 30 26.00 0.07 -113.41
C ASP A 30 25.30 -1.21 -113.87
N ASP A 31 24.08 -1.06 -114.39
CA ASP A 31 23.23 -2.18 -114.83
C ASP A 31 23.69 -2.77 -116.18
N ASN A 32 24.52 -2.02 -116.92
CA ASN A 32 25.05 -2.43 -118.22
C ASN A 32 26.42 -3.14 -118.15
N TYR A 33 27.00 -3.30 -116.95
CA TYR A 33 28.29 -3.97 -116.69
C TYR A 33 29.46 -3.46 -117.55
N CYS A 34 29.46 -2.19 -117.97
CA CYS A 34 30.49 -1.66 -118.88
C CYS A 34 31.81 -1.29 -118.16
N GLY A 35 31.86 -1.39 -116.83
CA GLY A 35 33.08 -1.31 -116.04
C GLY A 35 33.64 0.10 -115.82
N GLU A 36 32.94 1.14 -116.26
CA GLU A 36 33.39 2.54 -116.16
C GLU A 36 33.03 3.20 -114.81
N VAL A 37 32.04 2.67 -114.08
CA VAL A 37 31.62 3.18 -112.78
C VAL A 37 31.58 2.03 -111.77
N SER A 38 32.38 2.13 -110.72
CA SER A 38 32.39 1.16 -109.61
C SER A 38 31.18 1.34 -108.71
N ASN A 39 30.66 0.22 -108.17
CA ASN A 39 29.52 0.22 -107.27
C ASN A 39 29.79 1.14 -106.06
N THR A 40 28.85 2.02 -105.76
CA THR A 40 28.92 2.93 -104.62
C THR A 40 27.76 2.64 -103.68
N THR A 41 28.06 2.37 -102.41
CA THR A 41 27.06 2.13 -101.38
C THR A 41 26.84 3.39 -100.56
N PHE A 42 25.58 3.79 -100.41
CA PHE A 42 25.16 4.92 -99.60
C PHE A 42 24.54 4.41 -98.30
N TYR A 43 24.83 5.10 -97.19
CA TYR A 43 24.31 4.77 -95.86
C TYR A 43 23.44 5.90 -95.34
N GLU A 44 22.41 5.54 -94.60
CA GLU A 44 21.58 6.45 -93.82
C GLU A 44 21.55 5.97 -92.37
N TYR A 45 21.63 6.90 -91.43
CA TYR A 45 21.65 6.63 -89.99
C TYR A 45 20.48 7.31 -89.32
N ARG A 46 19.90 6.65 -88.31
CA ARG A 46 18.95 7.29 -87.41
C ARG A 46 19.13 6.79 -85.98
N SER A 47 18.74 7.63 -85.04
CA SER A 47 18.56 7.25 -83.64
C SER A 47 17.06 7.10 -83.39
N VAL A 48 16.64 5.96 -82.86
CA VAL A 48 15.25 5.72 -82.44
C VAL A 48 15.22 5.42 -80.95
N SER A 49 14.12 5.80 -80.30
CA SER A 49 13.93 5.57 -78.85
C SER A 49 13.76 4.08 -78.55
N CYS A 50 14.36 3.63 -77.46
CA CYS A 50 14.15 2.34 -76.82
C CYS A 50 14.17 2.52 -75.30
N ASP A 51 13.71 1.54 -74.54
CA ASP A 51 13.86 1.54 -73.08
C ASP A 51 15.05 0.62 -72.75
N ALA A 52 16.13 1.20 -72.23
CA ALA A 52 17.34 0.45 -71.89
C ALA A 52 17.20 -0.33 -70.58
N CYS A 53 16.32 0.13 -69.68
CA CYS A 53 16.17 -0.43 -68.34
C CYS A 53 14.78 -0.14 -67.76
N THR A 54 13.89 -1.13 -67.82
CA THR A 54 12.64 -1.07 -67.05
C THR A 54 12.92 -1.45 -65.58
N PRO A 55 12.54 -0.61 -64.58
CA PRO A 55 12.76 -0.92 -63.17
C PRO A 55 12.07 -2.21 -62.70
N ASN A 56 12.78 -3.04 -61.94
CA ASN A 56 12.27 -4.25 -61.29
C ASN A 56 12.06 -3.99 -59.78
N LEU A 57 10.88 -3.47 -59.45
CA LEU A 57 10.54 -3.10 -58.07
C LEU A 57 10.27 -4.34 -57.20
N VAL A 58 11.12 -4.54 -56.19
CA VAL A 58 10.95 -5.59 -55.18
C VAL A 58 10.86 -4.97 -53.78
N ASN A 59 10.15 -5.66 -52.88
CA ASN A 59 10.03 -5.25 -51.48
C ASN A 59 10.90 -6.15 -50.60
N THR A 60 11.63 -5.56 -49.65
CA THR A 60 12.16 -6.33 -48.53
C THR A 60 11.02 -6.93 -47.70
N SER A 61 11.33 -7.95 -46.90
CA SER A 61 10.44 -8.37 -45.82
C SER A 61 10.21 -7.22 -44.84
N TRP A 62 9.06 -7.24 -44.17
CA TRP A 62 8.80 -6.35 -43.05
C TRP A 62 9.79 -6.62 -41.92
N THR A 63 10.25 -5.56 -41.24
CA THR A 63 10.92 -5.70 -39.95
C THR A 63 9.97 -6.34 -38.93
N VAL A 64 10.54 -6.86 -37.84
CA VAL A 64 9.74 -7.15 -36.65
C VAL A 64 9.13 -5.84 -36.13
N TRP A 65 7.97 -5.94 -35.48
CA TRP A 65 7.40 -4.83 -34.74
C TRP A 65 8.33 -4.45 -33.58
N TYR A 66 8.51 -3.15 -33.37
CA TYR A 66 9.23 -2.61 -32.22
C TYR A 66 8.47 -1.43 -31.62
N ASP A 67 8.69 -1.22 -30.32
CA ASP A 67 7.99 -0.21 -29.54
C ASP A 67 8.53 1.19 -29.88
N VAL A 68 7.63 2.10 -30.20
CA VAL A 68 7.94 3.53 -30.42
C VAL A 68 7.53 4.39 -29.23
N SER A 69 6.70 3.86 -28.34
CA SER A 69 6.29 4.48 -27.08
C SER A 69 6.49 3.54 -25.91
N GLY A 70 6.51 4.08 -24.69
CA GLY A 70 6.21 3.28 -23.49
C GLY A 70 4.72 2.94 -23.43
N CYS A 71 4.31 2.17 -22.41
CA CYS A 71 2.90 1.98 -22.11
C CYS A 71 2.28 3.31 -21.65
N TYR A 72 1.12 3.64 -22.19
CA TYR A 72 0.33 4.80 -21.79
C TYR A 72 -0.62 4.43 -20.66
N ALA A 73 -1.09 5.43 -19.90
CA ALA A 73 -2.01 5.25 -18.77
C ALA A 73 -3.39 4.64 -19.12
N ASN A 74 -3.67 4.36 -20.40
CA ASN A 74 -4.86 3.67 -20.88
C ASN A 74 -4.55 2.22 -21.34
N ASP A 75 -3.46 1.63 -20.85
CA ASP A 75 -3.07 0.24 -21.11
C ASP A 75 -2.81 -0.07 -22.59
N THR A 76 -2.25 0.91 -23.30
CA THR A 76 -1.86 0.75 -24.70
C THR A 76 -0.45 1.26 -24.97
N LEU A 77 0.22 0.69 -25.97
CA LEU A 77 1.47 1.21 -26.51
C LEU A 77 1.47 1.13 -28.03
N ASP A 78 2.22 2.03 -28.66
CA ASP A 78 2.35 2.12 -30.10
C ASP A 78 3.59 1.36 -30.57
N GLN A 79 3.42 0.58 -31.64
CA GLN A 79 4.50 -0.11 -32.34
C GLN A 79 4.55 0.32 -33.80
N GLU A 80 5.75 0.26 -34.37
CA GLU A 80 5.94 0.43 -35.81
C GLU A 80 6.79 -0.69 -36.41
N ARG A 81 6.61 -0.92 -37.71
CA ARG A 81 7.51 -1.72 -38.53
C ARG A 81 7.66 -1.10 -39.91
N ASN A 82 8.74 -1.40 -40.59
CA ASN A 82 9.00 -0.84 -41.92
C ASN A 82 9.46 -1.91 -42.93
N ARG A 83 9.35 -1.57 -44.21
CA ARG A 83 9.99 -2.29 -45.32
C ARG A 83 10.43 -1.31 -46.38
N THR A 84 11.42 -1.67 -47.18
CA THR A 84 11.92 -0.83 -48.27
C THR A 84 11.62 -1.46 -49.62
N GLN A 85 11.03 -0.67 -50.52
CA GLN A 85 10.94 -0.98 -51.93
C GLN A 85 12.18 -0.42 -52.63
N TYR A 86 12.85 -1.25 -53.40
CA TYR A 86 14.03 -0.88 -54.17
C TYR A 86 13.97 -1.53 -55.55
N ASP A 87 14.84 -1.04 -56.43
CA ASP A 87 15.00 -1.53 -57.79
C ASP A 87 16.08 -2.60 -57.88
N ASP A 88 15.69 -3.86 -58.11
CA ASP A 88 16.60 -5.01 -58.01
C ASP A 88 17.64 -5.06 -59.14
N ASN A 89 17.31 -4.51 -60.32
CA ASN A 89 18.22 -4.38 -61.45
C ASN A 89 18.93 -3.01 -61.51
N TYR A 90 18.76 -2.16 -60.49
CA TYR A 90 19.50 -0.90 -60.31
C TYR A 90 19.52 0.01 -61.56
N CYS A 91 18.37 0.21 -62.22
CA CYS A 91 18.23 1.11 -63.36
C CYS A 91 18.54 2.57 -62.99
N GLY A 92 18.39 2.96 -61.72
CA GLY A 92 18.70 4.31 -61.24
C GLY A 92 17.64 5.36 -61.59
N GLU A 93 16.55 4.95 -62.22
CA GLU A 93 15.40 5.81 -62.57
C GLU A 93 14.44 6.04 -61.40
N VAL A 94 14.48 5.15 -60.42
CA VAL A 94 13.62 5.15 -59.23
C VAL A 94 14.48 5.15 -57.97
N SER A 95 14.06 5.94 -56.98
CA SER A 95 14.70 5.96 -55.66
C SER A 95 14.03 4.98 -54.71
N ASN A 96 14.80 4.42 -53.76
CA ASN A 96 14.25 3.54 -52.73
C ASN A 96 13.18 4.26 -51.91
N THR A 97 12.07 3.58 -51.65
CA THR A 97 10.94 4.10 -50.87
C THR A 97 10.70 3.21 -49.67
N THR A 98 10.69 3.78 -48.46
CA THR A 98 10.38 3.05 -47.22
C THR A 98 8.92 3.23 -46.85
N TYR A 99 8.25 2.11 -46.58
CA TYR A 99 6.86 2.06 -46.11
C TYR A 99 6.84 1.72 -44.63
N TYR A 100 5.93 2.37 -43.90
CA TYR A 100 5.72 2.16 -42.48
C TYR A 100 4.32 1.63 -42.23
N GLU A 101 4.20 0.77 -41.22
CA GLU A 101 2.94 0.29 -40.68
C GLU A 101 2.94 0.55 -39.18
N TYR A 102 1.79 0.93 -38.64
CA TYR A 102 1.60 1.30 -37.25
C TYR A 102 0.49 0.44 -36.64
N GLN A 103 0.66 0.06 -35.38
CA GLN A 103 -0.39 -0.59 -34.61
C GLN A 103 -0.33 -0.13 -33.16
N THR A 104 -1.48 -0.18 -32.50
CA THR A 104 -1.59 0.02 -31.05
C THR A 104 -1.92 -1.33 -30.43
N ILE A 105 -1.09 -1.78 -29.50
CA ILE A 105 -1.29 -3.03 -28.76
C ILE A 105 -1.62 -2.73 -27.30
N THR A 106 -2.15 -3.73 -26.60
CA THR A 106 -2.41 -3.64 -25.16
C THR A 106 -1.15 -3.92 -24.34
N CYS A 107 -0.97 -3.19 -23.26
CA CYS A 107 0.06 -3.39 -22.25
C CYS A 107 -0.52 -3.09 -20.87
N ASP A 108 0.16 -3.50 -19.82
CA ASP A 108 -0.18 -3.09 -18.45
C ASP A 108 0.69 -1.88 -18.10
N TYR A 109 0.08 -0.71 -17.94
CA TYR A 109 0.81 0.51 -17.55
C TYR A 109 1.32 0.43 -16.11
N CYS A 110 0.56 -0.24 -15.24
CA CYS A 110 0.79 -0.22 -13.81
C CYS A 110 0.37 -1.53 -13.16
N THR A 111 1.34 -2.42 -13.01
CA THR A 111 1.16 -3.59 -12.14
C THR A 111 1.27 -3.15 -10.66
N PRO A 112 0.28 -3.43 -9.80
CA PRO A 112 0.32 -3.02 -8.39
C PRO A 112 1.50 -3.63 -7.61
N ASN A 113 2.18 -2.81 -6.80
CA ASN A 113 3.25 -3.22 -5.90
C ASN A 113 2.73 -3.32 -4.46
N LEU A 114 2.21 -4.49 -4.11
CA LEU A 114 1.59 -4.75 -2.80
C LEU A 114 2.62 -4.84 -1.67
N VAL A 115 2.52 -3.93 -0.71
CA VAL A 115 3.32 -3.93 0.52
C VAL A 115 2.44 -3.85 1.76
N ASN A 116 2.91 -4.43 2.86
CA ASN A 116 2.22 -4.39 4.14
C ASN A 116 2.91 -3.39 5.07
N THR A 117 2.12 -2.62 5.83
CA THR A 117 2.66 -1.93 7.00
C THR A 117 3.11 -2.94 8.06
N SER A 118 3.88 -2.47 9.04
CA SER A 118 4.09 -3.26 10.26
C SER A 118 2.77 -3.42 11.02
N TRP A 119 2.65 -4.52 11.77
CA TRP A 119 1.58 -4.69 12.73
C TRP A 119 1.60 -3.57 13.77
N THR A 120 0.42 -3.08 14.17
CA THR A 120 0.28 -2.24 15.36
C THR A 120 0.69 -3.00 16.61
N ALA A 121 0.92 -2.26 17.70
CA ALA A 121 0.89 -2.89 19.03
C ALA A 121 -0.49 -3.51 19.29
N TRP A 122 -0.51 -4.54 20.12
CA TRP A 122 -1.75 -5.09 20.65
C TRP A 122 -2.47 -4.03 21.50
N TYR A 123 -3.78 -3.90 21.30
CA TYR A 123 -4.65 -3.07 22.13
C TYR A 123 -5.87 -3.88 22.59
N ASP A 124 -6.39 -3.51 23.75
CA ASP A 124 -7.50 -4.21 24.37
C ASP A 124 -8.82 -3.85 23.66
N ILE A 125 -9.58 -4.87 23.27
CA ILE A 125 -10.91 -4.72 22.69
C ILE A 125 -12.02 -5.14 23.66
N SER A 126 -11.64 -5.73 24.79
CA SER A 126 -12.52 -6.04 25.92
C SER A 126 -11.93 -5.51 27.22
N GLY A 127 -12.76 -5.43 28.26
CA GLY A 127 -12.24 -5.40 29.64
C GLY A 127 -11.69 -6.76 30.06
N CYS A 128 -11.06 -6.82 31.23
CA CYS A 128 -10.70 -8.08 31.85
C CYS A 128 -11.98 -8.87 32.20
N TYR A 129 -11.99 -10.15 31.87
CA TYR A 129 -13.05 -11.07 32.24
C TYR A 129 -12.75 -11.69 33.60
N ALA A 130 -13.79 -12.16 34.30
CA ALA A 130 -13.68 -12.79 35.63
C ALA A 130 -12.86 -14.11 35.68
N HIS A 131 -12.27 -14.52 34.56
CA HIS A 131 -11.36 -15.67 34.46
C HIS A 131 -9.94 -15.24 34.07
N ASP A 132 -9.54 -14.02 34.44
CA ASP A 132 -8.19 -13.45 34.30
C ASP A 132 -7.66 -13.40 32.86
N THR A 133 -8.57 -13.17 31.92
CA THR A 133 -8.20 -12.93 30.51
C THR A 133 -8.94 -11.76 29.90
N LEU A 134 -8.37 -11.18 28.85
CA LEU A 134 -8.99 -10.17 28.01
C LEU A 134 -8.68 -10.45 26.54
N ASP A 135 -9.50 -9.91 25.66
CA ASP A 135 -9.30 -10.00 24.22
C ASP A 135 -8.52 -8.78 23.73
N GLN A 136 -7.47 -9.03 22.94
CA GLN A 136 -6.69 -8.02 22.27
C GLN A 136 -6.79 -8.15 20.76
N GLU A 137 -6.61 -7.03 20.08
CA GLU A 137 -6.53 -6.95 18.64
C GLU A 137 -5.29 -6.15 18.21
N ARG A 138 -4.76 -6.50 17.04
CA ARG A 138 -3.81 -5.65 16.30
C ARG A 138 -4.14 -5.71 14.82
N ASN A 139 -3.69 -4.71 14.06
CA ASN A 139 -3.93 -4.65 12.64
C ASN A 139 -2.69 -4.25 11.83
N LEU A 140 -2.72 -4.56 10.54
CA LEU A 140 -1.83 -3.99 9.54
C LEU A 140 -2.64 -3.62 8.29
N THR A 141 -2.11 -2.71 7.48
CA THR A 141 -2.72 -2.33 6.21
C THR A 141 -1.81 -2.76 5.06
N GLN A 142 -2.38 -3.48 4.10
CA GLN A 142 -1.79 -3.71 2.79
C GLN A 142 -2.22 -2.58 1.85
N TYR A 143 -1.25 -2.00 1.16
CA TYR A 143 -1.48 -0.92 0.20
C TYR A 143 -0.58 -1.09 -1.03
N ASP A 144 -0.88 -0.31 -2.05
CA ASP A 144 -0.14 -0.25 -3.29
C ASP A 144 0.96 0.83 -3.23
N ASP A 145 2.23 0.43 -3.23
CA ASP A 145 3.37 1.34 -3.04
C ASP A 145 3.62 2.26 -4.24
N ASN A 146 3.32 1.79 -5.45
CA ASN A 146 3.41 2.59 -6.67
C ASN A 146 2.09 3.28 -7.05
N TYR A 147 1.06 3.18 -6.21
CA TYR A 147 -0.20 3.90 -6.33
C TYR A 147 -0.88 3.79 -7.72
N CYS A 148 -0.96 2.58 -8.28
CA CYS A 148 -1.63 2.31 -9.55
C CYS A 148 -3.13 2.68 -9.52
N GLY A 149 -3.76 2.65 -8.34
CA GLY A 149 -5.17 3.01 -8.18
C GLY A 149 -6.15 1.94 -8.68
N GLU A 150 -5.64 0.79 -9.12
CA GLU A 150 -6.45 -0.37 -9.54
C GLU A 150 -6.98 -1.17 -8.34
N ILE A 151 -6.32 -1.04 -7.19
CA ILE A 151 -6.63 -1.75 -5.96
C ILE A 151 -6.82 -0.78 -4.81
N SER A 152 -7.71 -1.14 -3.88
CA SER A 152 -7.93 -0.40 -2.64
C SER A 152 -7.14 -1.01 -1.49
N ASN A 153 -6.75 -0.16 -0.53
CA ASN A 153 -6.08 -0.62 0.68
C ASN A 153 -6.95 -1.62 1.44
N THR A 154 -6.32 -2.68 1.96
CA THR A 154 -6.99 -3.72 2.76
C THR A 154 -6.36 -3.79 4.13
N THR A 155 -7.18 -3.74 5.19
CA THR A 155 -6.70 -3.88 6.58
C THR A 155 -6.97 -5.29 7.09
N TYR A 156 -5.93 -5.92 7.62
CA TYR A 156 -5.97 -7.25 8.23
C TYR A 156 -5.94 -7.11 9.75
N TYR A 157 -6.71 -7.96 10.42
CA TYR A 157 -6.82 -7.99 11.89
C TYR A 157 -6.36 -9.34 12.41
N GLU A 158 -5.70 -9.33 13.56
CA GLU A 158 -5.32 -10.50 14.31
C GLU A 158 -5.82 -10.32 15.74
N GLN A 159 -6.40 -11.38 16.31
CA GLN A 159 -6.95 -11.37 17.66
C GLN A 159 -6.26 -12.43 18.52
N GLN A 160 -6.08 -12.11 19.79
CA GLN A 160 -5.54 -13.04 20.79
C GLN A 160 -6.21 -12.84 22.14
N THR A 161 -6.12 -13.85 22.99
CA THR A 161 -6.47 -13.76 24.40
C THR A 161 -5.19 -13.51 25.21
N ALA A 162 -5.18 -12.44 26.00
CA ALA A 162 -4.09 -12.08 26.90
C ALA A 162 -4.51 -12.26 28.36
N ALA A 163 -3.54 -12.45 29.25
CA ALA A 163 -3.80 -12.54 30.68
C ALA A 163 -3.95 -11.14 31.30
N CYS A 164 -4.84 -11.03 32.27
CA CYS A 164 -5.05 -9.85 33.12
C CYS A 164 -5.46 -10.30 34.52
N ASP A 165 -5.44 -9.39 35.49
CA ASP A 165 -6.02 -9.65 36.81
C ASP A 165 -7.34 -8.89 36.88
N TYR A 166 -8.45 -9.63 36.96
CA TYR A 166 -9.78 -9.01 37.00
C TYR A 166 -10.01 -8.24 38.28
N CYS A 167 -9.51 -8.76 39.40
CA CYS A 167 -9.78 -8.23 40.72
C CYS A 167 -8.63 -8.58 41.66
N ALA A 168 -7.83 -7.57 41.99
CA ALA A 168 -6.79 -7.69 42.99
C ALA A 168 -7.41 -7.59 44.39
N PRO A 169 -7.26 -8.60 45.27
CA PRO A 169 -7.87 -8.60 46.60
C PRO A 169 -7.36 -7.45 47.49
N ASN A 170 -8.28 -6.81 48.22
CA ASN A 170 -7.98 -5.75 49.16
C ASN A 170 -8.30 -6.20 50.60
N TRP A 171 -7.33 -6.85 51.24
CA TRP A 171 -7.49 -7.43 52.58
C TRP A 171 -7.51 -6.37 53.68
N GLN A 172 -8.68 -6.17 54.28
CA GLN A 172 -8.89 -5.30 55.43
C GLN A 172 -8.97 -6.12 56.73
N ALA A 173 -8.34 -5.60 57.79
CA ALA A 173 -8.27 -6.26 59.09
C ALA A 173 -9.45 -5.85 59.99
N TYR A 174 -10.07 -6.83 60.64
CA TYR A 174 -11.19 -6.65 61.54
C TYR A 174 -10.93 -7.37 62.85
N ASN A 175 -11.12 -6.67 63.97
CA ASN A 175 -10.98 -7.23 65.30
C ASN A 175 -12.34 -7.64 65.85
N THR A 176 -12.43 -8.86 66.39
CA THR A 176 -13.60 -9.25 67.18
C THR A 176 -13.64 -8.53 68.52
N SER A 177 -14.81 -8.43 69.14
CA SER A 177 -14.91 -8.06 70.56
C SER A 177 -14.16 -9.05 71.45
N CYS A 178 -13.70 -8.61 72.62
CA CYS A 178 -13.04 -9.49 73.60
C CYS A 178 -13.97 -10.65 74.00
N ASN A 179 -13.60 -11.88 73.64
CA ASN A 179 -14.35 -13.09 74.00
C ASN A 179 -13.61 -13.82 75.12
N GLY A 180 -13.85 -13.37 76.35
CA GLY A 180 -13.16 -13.87 77.54
C GLY A 180 -11.77 -13.27 77.70
N THR A 181 -10.75 -13.85 77.06
CA THR A 181 -9.32 -13.50 77.28
C THR A 181 -8.57 -13.05 76.04
N HIS A 182 -9.14 -13.21 74.85
CA HIS A 182 -8.48 -12.86 73.60
C HIS A 182 -9.44 -12.16 72.63
N ILE A 183 -8.87 -11.35 71.75
CA ILE A 183 -9.50 -10.90 70.51
C ILE A 183 -8.88 -11.67 69.33
N VAL A 184 -9.67 -11.85 68.27
CA VAL A 184 -9.21 -12.42 67.01
C VAL A 184 -9.25 -11.32 65.97
N GLN A 185 -8.12 -11.09 65.30
CA GLN A 185 -8.06 -10.29 64.09
C GLN A 185 -8.19 -11.21 62.88
N TYR A 186 -9.21 -10.97 62.05
CA TYR A 186 -9.41 -11.67 60.79
C TYR A 186 -9.39 -10.68 59.61
N TYR A 187 -9.17 -11.22 58.41
CA TYR A 187 -9.06 -10.43 57.19
C TYR A 187 -10.21 -10.75 56.23
N LEU A 188 -10.92 -9.71 55.81
CA LEU A 188 -11.93 -9.76 54.75
C LEU A 188 -11.43 -9.01 53.54
N ASP A 189 -11.80 -9.50 52.36
CA ASP A 189 -11.51 -8.83 51.11
C ASP A 189 -12.63 -7.81 50.83
N ASP A 190 -12.29 -6.53 50.86
CA ASP A 190 -13.25 -5.44 50.66
C ASP A 190 -13.82 -5.45 49.24
N ASP A 191 -12.99 -5.84 48.27
CA ASP A 191 -13.37 -5.95 46.86
C ASP A 191 -14.10 -7.26 46.55
N ASN A 192 -14.18 -8.19 47.52
CA ASN A 192 -14.88 -9.48 47.39
C ASN A 192 -14.47 -10.28 46.14
N CYS A 193 -13.22 -10.19 45.69
CA CYS A 193 -12.72 -10.73 44.43
C CYS A 193 -13.02 -12.22 44.25
N TYR A 194 -12.73 -13.05 45.25
CA TYR A 194 -13.04 -14.49 45.18
C TYR A 194 -14.54 -14.78 44.98
N ALA A 195 -15.43 -13.95 45.52
CA ALA A 195 -16.86 -14.10 45.33
C ALA A 195 -17.30 -13.67 43.91
N GLN A 196 -16.55 -12.76 43.28
CA GLN A 196 -16.80 -12.31 41.91
C GLN A 196 -16.26 -13.29 40.85
N THR A 197 -15.07 -13.85 41.07
CA THR A 197 -14.35 -14.65 40.06
C THR A 197 -14.42 -16.16 40.32
N GLY A 198 -14.52 -16.58 41.58
CA GLY A 198 -14.33 -17.97 42.01
C GLY A 198 -12.90 -18.49 41.84
N LEU A 199 -11.91 -17.61 41.59
CA LEU A 199 -10.54 -18.00 41.29
C LEU A 199 -9.69 -18.10 42.57
N ALA A 200 -8.96 -19.20 42.73
CA ALA A 200 -8.09 -19.40 43.88
C ALA A 200 -6.93 -18.39 43.98
N SER A 201 -6.54 -17.75 42.87
CA SER A 201 -5.60 -16.62 42.83
C SER A 201 -6.06 -15.46 43.71
N ASP A 202 -7.37 -15.24 43.82
CA ASP A 202 -7.94 -14.12 44.58
C ASP A 202 -7.99 -14.40 46.09
N LEU A 203 -7.63 -15.62 46.50
CA LEU A 203 -7.36 -15.96 47.90
C LEU A 203 -5.85 -15.99 48.18
N ALA A 204 -5.00 -15.86 47.15
CA ALA A 204 -3.57 -15.83 47.33
C ALA A 204 -3.15 -14.60 48.12
N GLY A 205 -2.17 -14.77 49.01
CA GLY A 205 -1.69 -13.67 49.85
C GLY A 205 -2.63 -13.26 50.99
N LYS A 206 -3.77 -13.95 51.19
CA LYS A 206 -4.64 -13.71 52.35
C LYS A 206 -3.84 -13.82 53.67
N PRO A 207 -3.79 -12.77 54.50
CA PRO A 207 -3.08 -12.83 55.77
C PRO A 207 -3.71 -13.86 56.73
N ALA A 208 -2.86 -14.50 57.54
CA ALA A 208 -3.33 -15.42 58.58
C ALA A 208 -4.02 -14.64 59.71
N ASN A 209 -5.10 -15.20 60.24
CA ASN A 209 -5.77 -14.62 61.41
C ASN A 209 -4.80 -14.60 62.60
N GLN A 210 -4.81 -13.50 63.36
CA GLN A 210 -3.97 -13.31 64.52
C GLN A 210 -4.82 -13.29 65.79
N THR A 211 -4.24 -13.72 66.90
CA THR A 211 -4.90 -13.74 68.21
C THR A 211 -4.10 -12.88 69.18
N TYR A 212 -4.77 -11.91 69.81
CA TYR A 212 -4.15 -11.04 70.79
C TYR A 212 -4.84 -11.20 72.15
N PRO A 213 -4.10 -11.15 73.27
CA PRO A 213 -4.73 -11.10 74.59
C PRO A 213 -5.53 -9.81 74.72
N CYS A 214 -6.68 -9.86 75.41
CA CYS A 214 -7.43 -8.66 75.73
C CYS A 214 -6.57 -7.76 76.63
N GLY A 215 -6.42 -6.49 76.25
CA GLY A 215 -5.60 -5.52 76.98
C GLY A 215 -6.42 -4.40 77.58
N THR A 216 -5.92 -3.77 78.64
CA THR A 216 -6.41 -2.47 79.13
C THR A 216 -5.74 -1.34 78.34
N GLY A 217 -5.88 -1.32 77.01
CA GLY A 217 -5.50 -0.16 76.20
C GLY A 217 -6.43 1.04 76.43
N GLU A 218 -6.22 2.16 75.74
CA GLU A 218 -6.95 3.42 75.99
C GLU A 218 -8.46 3.31 75.73
N CYS A 219 -8.87 2.46 74.79
CA CYS A 219 -10.28 2.31 74.38
C CYS A 219 -10.63 0.88 73.95
N SER A 220 -11.91 0.52 74.09
CA SER A 220 -12.47 -0.76 73.65
C SER A 220 -13.58 -0.59 72.59
N SER A 221 -14.02 0.64 72.36
CA SER A 221 -15.01 1.08 71.38
C SER A 221 -14.83 2.57 71.10
N ASP A 222 -15.39 3.08 69.99
CA ASP A 222 -15.30 4.52 69.64
C ASP A 222 -15.92 5.42 70.72
N SER A 223 -16.97 4.94 71.41
CA SER A 223 -17.59 5.65 72.53
C SER A 223 -16.69 5.82 73.75
N ASP A 224 -15.62 5.02 73.88
CA ASP A 224 -14.63 5.19 74.95
C ASP A 224 -13.69 6.37 74.68
N CYS A 225 -13.61 6.85 73.44
CA CYS A 225 -12.73 7.94 73.02
C CYS A 225 -13.37 9.32 73.10
N GLY A 226 -14.69 9.39 72.92
CA GLY A 226 -15.43 10.64 72.92
C GLY A 226 -16.83 10.49 72.34
N THR A 227 -17.51 11.61 72.19
CA THR A 227 -18.80 11.68 71.49
C THR A 227 -18.62 12.54 70.25
N ASP A 228 -19.05 12.00 69.11
CA ASP A 228 -19.04 12.71 67.84
C ASP A 228 -19.91 13.97 67.92
N GLY A 229 -19.46 15.04 67.28
CA GLY A 229 -20.21 16.28 67.29
C GLY A 229 -19.52 17.47 66.66
N TRP A 230 -20.28 18.56 66.55
CA TRP A 230 -19.83 19.85 66.06
C TRP A 230 -18.86 20.50 67.04
N LEU A 231 -17.76 21.05 66.53
CA LEU A 231 -16.78 21.77 67.33
C LEU A 231 -17.24 23.19 67.72
N GLY A 232 -18.26 23.72 67.03
CA GLY A 232 -18.83 25.03 67.30
C GLY A 232 -18.00 26.17 66.73
N ASN A 233 -17.18 25.89 65.72
CA ASN A 233 -16.36 26.88 65.01
C ASN A 233 -17.03 27.27 63.69
N GLU A 234 -18.27 27.72 63.79
CA GLU A 234 -19.10 28.05 62.62
C GLU A 234 -18.48 29.15 61.75
N TYR A 235 -18.50 28.95 60.44
CA TYR A 235 -18.03 29.92 59.46
C TYR A 235 -18.89 29.91 58.20
N CYS A 236 -18.95 31.05 57.50
CA CYS A 236 -19.68 31.16 56.24
C CYS A 236 -18.78 30.75 55.07
N SER A 237 -19.27 29.88 54.19
CA SER A 237 -18.64 29.56 52.91
C SER A 237 -19.69 29.52 51.82
N GLY A 238 -19.62 30.49 50.90
CA GLY A 238 -20.74 30.79 50.00
C GLY A 238 -21.88 31.49 50.75
N ASP A 239 -23.11 31.07 50.48
CA ASP A 239 -24.32 31.53 51.18
C ASP A 239 -24.68 30.66 52.40
N ASP A 240 -23.91 29.61 52.70
CA ASP A 240 -24.23 28.63 53.74
C ASP A 240 -23.29 28.69 54.96
N VAL A 241 -23.74 28.14 56.09
CA VAL A 241 -22.96 27.99 57.33
C VAL A 241 -22.35 26.60 57.40
N TRP A 242 -21.03 26.56 57.58
CA TRP A 242 -20.21 25.36 57.72
C TRP A 242 -19.60 25.32 59.13
N ASP A 243 -19.34 24.12 59.63
CA ASP A 243 -18.64 23.88 60.90
C ASP A 243 -17.84 22.58 60.76
N ASP A 244 -16.83 22.40 61.60
CA ASP A 244 -16.07 21.18 61.61
C ASP A 244 -16.76 20.16 62.51
N TYR A 245 -17.05 18.99 61.95
CA TYR A 245 -17.61 17.86 62.66
C TYR A 245 -16.50 16.88 63.03
N ARG A 246 -16.34 16.64 64.34
CA ARG A 246 -15.38 15.67 64.86
C ARG A 246 -16.00 14.29 64.93
N THR A 247 -15.32 13.32 64.34
CA THR A 247 -15.58 11.89 64.54
C THR A 247 -14.47 11.27 65.37
N TRP A 248 -14.82 10.54 66.42
CA TRP A 248 -13.90 9.77 67.25
C TRP A 248 -13.80 8.33 66.75
N ALA A 249 -12.59 7.79 66.76
CA ALA A 249 -12.33 6.41 66.41
C ALA A 249 -11.33 5.80 67.40
N CYS A 250 -11.67 4.63 67.93
CA CYS A 250 -10.77 3.80 68.70
C CYS A 250 -9.96 2.93 67.74
N ASN A 251 -8.66 3.20 67.63
CA ASN A 251 -7.76 2.35 66.85
C ASN A 251 -7.42 1.10 67.63
N ASN A 252 -7.43 -0.05 66.97
CA ASN A 252 -7.14 -1.36 67.59
C ASN A 252 -7.97 -1.63 68.86
N PRO A 253 -9.31 -1.48 68.83
CA PRO A 253 -10.14 -1.54 70.03
C PRO A 253 -9.93 -2.82 70.83
N GLY A 254 -9.77 -2.68 72.15
CA GLY A 254 -9.62 -3.80 73.07
C GLY A 254 -8.26 -4.50 73.10
N THR A 255 -7.26 -3.99 72.34
CA THR A 255 -5.87 -4.46 72.45
C THR A 255 -5.09 -3.64 73.49
N PRO A 256 -3.92 -4.13 73.95
CA PRO A 256 -2.97 -3.31 74.71
C PRO A 256 -2.42 -2.10 73.93
N SER A 257 -2.58 -2.07 72.60
CA SER A 257 -2.16 -0.98 71.72
C SER A 257 -3.33 -0.11 71.28
N SER A 258 -4.48 -0.20 71.96
CA SER A 258 -5.63 0.60 71.59
C SER A 258 -5.39 2.06 71.93
N ALA A 259 -5.73 2.95 70.99
CA ALA A 259 -5.46 4.38 71.08
C ALA A 259 -6.59 5.18 70.44
N CYS A 260 -7.00 6.25 71.12
CA CYS A 260 -8.04 7.13 70.61
C CYS A 260 -7.49 8.07 69.54
N SER A 261 -8.21 8.19 68.44
CA SER A 261 -7.98 9.20 67.41
C SER A 261 -9.26 9.96 67.09
N TYR A 262 -9.11 11.09 66.42
CA TYR A 262 -10.22 11.85 65.90
C TYR A 262 -9.89 12.40 64.51
N ASN A 263 -10.94 12.67 63.74
CA ASN A 263 -10.84 13.39 62.47
C ASN A 263 -11.86 14.53 62.48
N ASP A 264 -11.41 15.72 62.10
CA ASP A 264 -12.23 16.91 61.96
C ASP A 264 -12.43 17.17 60.46
N ASN A 265 -13.67 17.02 59.99
CA ASN A 265 -14.02 17.33 58.62
C ASN A 265 -15.04 18.46 58.58
N SER A 266 -14.81 19.40 57.67
CA SER A 266 -15.76 20.48 57.48
C SER A 266 -17.02 19.99 56.81
N GLN A 267 -18.17 20.24 57.45
CA GLN A 267 -19.48 19.81 57.00
C GLN A 267 -20.45 20.99 56.99
N LEU A 268 -21.38 20.95 56.04
CA LEU A 268 -22.46 21.90 55.95
C LEU A 268 -23.38 21.73 57.17
N LYS A 269 -23.56 22.81 57.93
CA LYS A 269 -24.37 22.82 59.16
C LYS A 269 -25.77 23.39 58.90
N GLU A 270 -25.83 24.49 58.15
CA GLU A 270 -27.10 25.15 57.83
C GLU A 270 -27.00 25.79 56.45
N THR A 271 -28.01 25.57 55.61
CA THR A 271 -28.19 26.27 54.34
C THR A 271 -28.93 27.57 54.57
N CYS A 272 -28.42 28.70 54.08
CA CYS A 272 -29.16 29.96 54.17
C CYS A 272 -29.81 30.29 52.83
N THR A 273 -31.13 30.53 52.87
CA THR A 273 -31.97 30.86 51.70
C THR A 273 -32.48 32.27 51.74
#